data_AF-A0A812YRV3-F1
#
_entry.id   AF-A0A812YRV3-F1
#
_cell.length_a   1.000
_cell.length_b   1.000
_cell.length_c   1.000
_cell.angle_alpha   90.00
_cell.angle_beta   90.00
_cell.angle_gamma   90.00
#
_symmetry.space_group_name_H-M   'P 1'
#
loop_
_entity.id
_entity.type
_entity.pdbx_description
1 polymer ?
#
loop_
_entity_poly.entity_id
_entity_poly.type
_entity_poly.pdbx_seq_one_letter_code
_entity_poly.pdbx_strand_id
1 'polypeptide(L)'
;MPWQEPSYENVEFPHSTPYDSYNLTFATVMLQIVAASAGVVLMHARTDCLFHLGAILLVMWISEAALVVQYILQFLRIKDYGLTVAISLGCLHGVGFGHQKTFIFNCMLDIELVLAIDLGTRKAARMLLVDALLSILAVTAAAAQRLRADMGLHWPDSVRKLSSMVCWAYLCASLTFAFQSFEVMGRVLRLSEDTTARLAHEAKSRSQLWFQNGDPEIRATFHKLRKHRRHVLTLSAIRLLVFGHIMLFGGFLWPLPADLSAQVTDSLGGGFAGYLMTDSVLITTLYYLYLIFIVWYVYGGLSSLVGIHARFQEEEMRLAKRAHQQARFSSSSDPRWQAQVQDLACRAITVEVLLDFYHGLGRDYMRGFNPDRHTTSDVVRQAIIPLSASVGSDMAGILMQGQRMLPEAMVSHTWRGRFRDLVAAVVADGLGEQEYGRIGNLLDSDVDLIKHWISRGCGLQRTYWICAFCVNQHKSICSPTVPQTDSVTGALVPPCGCGCPKFLNTDAPCREDGSSIQCEMKLCRFLVICM
;
A
#
# COMPACT_ATOMS: atom_id res chain seq x y z
N MET A 1 39.03 30.52 15.94
CA MET A 1 37.83 30.66 15.09
C MET A 1 36.64 30.19 15.91
N PRO A 2 35.51 30.92 15.95
CA PRO A 2 34.29 30.42 16.55
C PRO A 2 33.85 29.17 15.76
N TRP A 3 33.50 28.10 16.48
CA TRP A 3 32.95 26.89 15.93
C TRP A 3 31.57 27.23 15.35
N GLN A 4 31.50 27.55 14.06
CA GLN A 4 30.25 27.44 13.33
C GLN A 4 29.92 25.95 13.32
N GLU A 5 28.78 25.57 13.90
CA GLU A 5 28.14 24.30 13.53
C GLU A 5 28.24 24.21 12.01
N PRO A 6 28.71 23.09 11.43
CA PRO A 6 28.57 22.92 10.00
C PRO A 6 27.08 23.13 9.74
N SER A 7 26.76 24.24 9.08
CA SER A 7 25.44 24.41 8.50
C SER A 7 25.26 23.15 7.69
N TYR A 8 24.31 22.33 8.10
CA TYR A 8 23.71 21.35 7.22
C TYR A 8 23.07 22.20 6.12
N GLU A 9 23.90 22.70 5.19
CA GLU A 9 23.43 23.05 3.86
C GLU A 9 22.78 21.78 3.39
N ASN A 10 21.46 21.88 3.27
CA ASN A 10 20.63 20.92 2.61
C ASN A 10 21.33 20.60 1.29
N VAL A 11 22.04 19.47 1.24
CA VAL A 11 22.03 18.69 0.02
C VAL A 11 20.56 18.40 -0.14
N GLU A 12 19.90 19.19 -0.99
CA GLU A 12 18.54 18.99 -1.44
C GLU A 12 18.49 17.58 -2.04
N PHE A 13 18.28 16.59 -1.18
CA PHE A 13 17.67 15.36 -1.59
C PHE A 13 16.29 15.77 -2.10
N PRO A 14 15.91 15.37 -3.33
CA PRO A 14 14.61 15.72 -3.86
C PRO A 14 13.57 15.26 -2.84
N HIS A 15 12.79 16.21 -2.33
CA HIS A 15 11.61 15.93 -1.54
C HIS A 15 10.68 15.06 -2.36
N SER A 16 10.76 13.75 -2.16
CA SER A 16 9.67 12.83 -2.47
C SER A 16 9.13 12.32 -1.14
N THR A 17 8.32 13.15 -0.48
CA THR A 17 7.31 12.64 0.44
C THR A 17 6.15 12.07 -0.40
N PRO A 18 5.59 10.91 -0.03
CA PRO A 18 4.47 10.29 -0.72
C PRO A 18 3.21 11.11 -0.44
N TYR A 19 2.91 12.05 -1.34
CA TYR A 19 1.63 12.75 -1.40
C TYR A 19 0.49 11.86 -1.96
N ASP A 20 0.79 10.61 -2.32
CA ASP A 20 -0.14 9.71 -3.03
C ASP A 20 -1.14 8.98 -2.13
N SER A 21 -0.88 8.86 -0.82
CA SER A 21 -1.89 8.34 0.13
C SER A 21 -3.06 9.31 0.33
N TYR A 22 -2.84 10.62 0.09
CA TYR A 22 -3.87 11.64 0.16
C TYR A 22 -4.84 11.58 -1.03
N ASN A 23 -4.35 11.23 -2.22
CA ASN A 23 -5.19 11.05 -3.42
C ASN A 23 -6.08 9.81 -3.30
N LEU A 24 -5.58 8.74 -2.68
CA LEU A 24 -6.38 7.53 -2.44
C LEU A 24 -7.50 7.78 -1.40
N THR A 25 -7.21 8.58 -0.38
CA THR A 25 -8.19 8.98 0.65
C THR A 25 -9.23 9.94 0.07
N PHE A 26 -8.83 10.89 -0.79
CA PHE A 26 -9.75 11.81 -1.48
C PHE A 26 -10.67 11.07 -2.48
N ALA A 27 -10.15 10.10 -3.23
CA ALA A 27 -10.96 9.25 -4.10
C ALA A 27 -11.96 8.39 -3.31
N THR A 28 -11.59 7.92 -2.12
CA THR A 28 -12.48 7.14 -1.24
C THR A 28 -13.61 8.02 -0.68
N VAL A 29 -13.34 9.29 -0.35
CA VAL A 29 -14.34 10.28 0.09
C VAL A 29 -15.32 10.63 -1.05
N MET A 30 -14.85 10.78 -2.29
CA MET A 30 -15.73 11.04 -3.43
C MET A 30 -16.63 9.85 -3.78
N LEU A 31 -16.11 8.62 -3.63
CA LEU A 31 -16.88 7.40 -3.86
C LEU A 31 -18.01 7.22 -2.81
N GLN A 32 -17.79 7.65 -1.57
CA GLN A 32 -18.78 7.62 -0.50
C GLN A 32 -19.86 8.72 -0.67
N ILE A 33 -19.50 9.89 -1.19
CA ILE A 33 -20.46 10.98 -1.49
C ILE A 33 -21.40 10.60 -2.66
N VAL A 34 -20.87 9.91 -3.68
CA VAL A 34 -21.69 9.39 -4.79
C VAL A 34 -22.62 8.26 -4.31
N ALA A 35 -22.13 7.38 -3.44
CA ALA A 35 -22.95 6.32 -2.85
C ALA A 35 -24.08 6.86 -1.93
N ALA A 36 -23.83 7.94 -1.18
CA ALA A 36 -24.84 8.60 -0.35
C ALA A 36 -25.91 9.33 -1.18
N SER A 37 -25.51 9.95 -2.29
CA SER A 37 -26.43 10.59 -3.25
C SER A 37 -27.35 9.59 -3.95
N ALA A 38 -26.83 8.39 -4.24
CA ALA A 38 -27.59 7.28 -4.80
C ALA A 38 -28.58 6.66 -3.79
N GLY A 39 -28.37 6.82 -2.49
CA GLY A 39 -29.30 6.36 -1.45
C GLY A 39 -30.51 7.28 -1.23
N VAL A 40 -30.36 8.60 -1.43
CA VAL A 40 -31.39 9.60 -1.08
C VAL A 40 -32.46 9.77 -2.16
N VAL A 41 -32.15 9.61 -3.44
CA VAL A 41 -33.17 9.75 -4.51
C VAL A 41 -34.00 8.47 -4.69
N LEU A 42 -33.56 7.36 -4.10
CA LEU A 42 -34.25 6.07 -4.14
C LEU A 42 -35.40 5.94 -3.12
N MET A 43 -35.72 6.96 -2.32
CA MET A 43 -36.78 6.87 -1.31
C MET A 43 -37.77 8.03 -1.42
N HIS A 44 -38.79 7.84 -2.27
CA HIS A 44 -40.18 8.29 -2.08
C HIS A 44 -40.45 9.73 -1.60
N ALA A 45 -40.92 10.60 -2.51
CA ALA A 45 -41.94 11.60 -2.17
C ALA A 45 -42.79 11.97 -3.41
N ARG A 46 -44.10 11.69 -3.35
CA ARG A 46 -45.12 12.09 -4.33
C ARG A 46 -45.34 13.61 -4.28
N THR A 47 -45.23 14.29 -5.42
CA THR A 47 -46.12 15.37 -5.95
C THR A 47 -45.42 16.16 -7.06
N ASP A 48 -46.20 16.59 -8.06
CA ASP A 48 -45.75 17.06 -9.38
C ASP A 48 -44.93 18.37 -9.40
N CYS A 49 -44.86 19.12 -8.29
CA CYS A 49 -44.03 20.34 -8.21
C CYS A 49 -42.51 20.08 -8.08
N LEU A 50 -42.09 18.88 -7.66
CA LEU A 50 -40.67 18.53 -7.51
C LEU A 50 -39.98 18.15 -8.84
N PHE A 51 -40.75 17.88 -9.90
CA PHE A 51 -40.19 17.53 -11.20
C PHE A 51 -39.42 18.69 -11.83
N HIS A 52 -39.95 19.92 -11.72
CA HIS A 52 -39.28 21.12 -12.22
C HIS A 52 -38.08 21.52 -11.36
N LEU A 53 -38.14 21.32 -10.04
CA LEU A 53 -37.01 21.58 -9.14
C LEU A 53 -35.88 20.55 -9.36
N GLY A 54 -36.22 19.28 -9.56
CA GLY A 54 -35.27 18.22 -9.92
C GLY A 54 -34.60 18.47 -11.27
N ALA A 55 -35.34 18.98 -12.26
CA ALA A 55 -34.77 19.36 -13.55
C ALA A 55 -33.81 20.57 -13.43
N ILE A 56 -34.14 21.57 -12.63
CA ILE A 56 -33.27 22.74 -12.39
C ILE A 56 -32.00 22.35 -11.62
N LEU A 57 -32.12 21.52 -10.59
CA LEU A 57 -30.98 21.02 -9.82
C LEU A 57 -30.09 20.09 -10.67
N LEU A 58 -30.68 19.30 -11.57
CA LEU A 58 -29.93 18.48 -12.54
C LEU A 58 -29.16 19.36 -13.53
N VAL A 59 -29.75 20.45 -14.03
CA VAL A 59 -29.07 21.40 -14.93
C VAL A 59 -27.94 22.14 -14.22
N MET A 60 -28.13 22.54 -12.96
CA MET A 60 -27.07 23.14 -12.12
C MET A 60 -25.94 22.13 -11.83
N TRP A 61 -26.28 20.88 -11.54
CA TRP A 61 -25.30 19.82 -11.28
C TRP A 61 -24.49 19.45 -12.53
N ILE A 62 -25.12 19.42 -13.71
CA ILE A 62 -24.44 19.21 -15.00
C ILE A 62 -23.50 20.37 -15.32
N SER A 63 -23.87 21.61 -14.99
CA SER A 63 -23.03 22.79 -15.26
C SER A 63 -21.84 22.91 -14.29
N GLU A 64 -21.99 22.52 -13.02
CA GLU A 64 -20.86 22.42 -12.09
C GLU A 64 -19.92 21.24 -12.41
N ALA A 65 -20.46 20.07 -12.78
CA ALA A 65 -19.65 18.94 -13.23
C ALA A 65 -18.86 19.27 -14.51
N ALA A 66 -19.47 20.01 -15.45
CA ALA A 66 -18.80 20.49 -16.66
C ALA A 66 -17.66 21.48 -16.33
N LEU A 67 -17.84 22.36 -15.34
CA LEU A 67 -16.80 23.28 -14.88
C LEU A 67 -15.63 22.56 -14.18
N VAL A 68 -15.92 21.55 -13.36
CA VAL A 68 -14.88 20.72 -12.70
C VAL A 68 -14.09 19.91 -13.73
N VAL A 69 -14.76 19.33 -14.72
CA VAL A 69 -14.11 18.63 -15.83
C VAL A 69 -13.29 19.60 -16.69
N GLN A 70 -13.81 20.79 -17.01
CA GLN A 70 -13.07 21.82 -17.74
C GLN A 70 -11.83 22.31 -16.96
N TYR A 71 -11.91 22.41 -15.64
CA TYR A 71 -10.80 22.78 -14.75
C TYR A 71 -9.71 21.69 -14.71
N ILE A 72 -10.12 20.42 -14.61
CA ILE A 72 -9.22 19.26 -14.66
C ILE A 72 -8.54 19.15 -16.05
N LEU A 73 -9.28 19.40 -17.13
CA LEU A 73 -8.76 19.39 -18.50
C LEU A 73 -7.79 20.56 -18.79
N GLN A 74 -8.02 21.74 -18.20
CA GLN A 74 -7.07 22.86 -18.28
C GLN A 74 -5.80 22.62 -17.44
N PHE A 75 -5.92 21.90 -16.31
CA PHE A 75 -4.81 21.57 -15.42
C PHE A 75 -3.86 20.51 -16.02
N LEU A 76 -4.38 19.57 -16.83
CA LEU A 76 -3.60 18.41 -17.28
C LEU A 76 -2.86 18.54 -18.62
N ARG A 77 -3.08 19.58 -19.45
CA ARG A 77 -2.33 19.91 -20.69
C ARG A 77 -1.79 18.70 -21.52
N ILE A 78 -2.55 17.62 -21.70
CA ILE A 78 -2.14 16.47 -22.53
C ILE A 78 -3.04 16.39 -23.77
N LYS A 79 -2.40 16.44 -24.93
CA LYS A 79 -3.01 16.31 -26.27
C LYS A 79 -3.19 14.82 -26.56
N ASP A 80 -4.42 14.28 -26.47
CA ASP A 80 -4.94 13.21 -27.34
C ASP A 80 -6.35 12.78 -26.89
N TYR A 81 -7.32 12.82 -27.83
CA TYR A 81 -8.74 13.05 -27.57
C TYR A 81 -9.68 11.82 -27.75
N GLY A 82 -9.19 10.58 -27.73
CA GLY A 82 -10.02 9.42 -28.10
C GLY A 82 -10.87 8.79 -26.99
N LEU A 83 -10.38 8.78 -25.74
CA LEU A 83 -10.84 7.81 -24.73
C LEU A 83 -11.99 8.31 -23.85
N THR A 84 -12.02 9.60 -23.51
CA THR A 84 -12.95 10.16 -22.52
C THR A 84 -14.35 10.47 -23.08
N VAL A 85 -14.44 10.74 -24.38
CA VAL A 85 -15.71 11.07 -25.05
C VAL A 85 -16.62 9.85 -25.19
N ALA A 86 -16.05 8.65 -25.42
CA ALA A 86 -16.82 7.42 -25.57
C ALA A 86 -17.45 6.95 -24.24
N ILE A 87 -16.72 7.04 -23.13
CA ILE A 87 -17.18 6.67 -21.78
C ILE A 87 -18.30 7.61 -21.31
N SER A 88 -18.20 8.89 -21.65
CA SER A 88 -19.19 9.91 -21.25
C SER A 88 -20.52 9.77 -22.01
N LEU A 89 -20.50 9.45 -23.31
CA LEU A 89 -21.72 9.27 -24.11
C LEU A 89 -22.48 7.96 -23.79
N GLY A 90 -21.78 6.91 -23.35
CA GLY A 90 -22.40 5.64 -22.94
C GLY A 90 -23.13 5.75 -21.59
N CYS A 91 -22.56 6.48 -20.63
CA CYS A 91 -23.17 6.66 -19.30
C CYS A 91 -24.40 7.60 -19.32
N LEU A 92 -24.42 8.59 -20.24
CA LEU A 92 -25.48 9.61 -20.30
C LEU A 92 -26.81 9.11 -20.88
N HIS A 93 -26.83 8.06 -21.71
CA HIS A 93 -28.09 7.52 -22.26
C HIS A 93 -28.81 6.52 -21.34
N GLY A 94 -28.20 6.09 -20.23
CA GLY A 94 -28.77 5.07 -19.34
C GLY A 94 -29.69 5.58 -18.22
N VAL A 95 -29.78 6.89 -17.98
CA VAL A 95 -30.42 7.44 -16.77
C VAL A 95 -31.88 7.90 -17.01
N GLY A 96 -32.45 7.64 -18.18
CA GLY A 96 -33.78 8.12 -18.56
C GLY A 96 -34.99 7.22 -18.23
N PHE A 97 -34.83 5.90 -18.07
CA PHE A 97 -35.98 5.01 -17.88
C PHE A 97 -35.63 3.76 -17.04
N GLY A 98 -36.04 3.76 -15.77
CA GLY A 98 -36.54 2.61 -14.99
C GLY A 98 -35.86 1.22 -14.98
N HIS A 99 -34.69 0.97 -15.56
CA HIS A 99 -34.10 -0.38 -15.63
C HIS A 99 -32.61 -0.41 -15.20
N GLN A 100 -32.37 -0.70 -13.91
CA GLN A 100 -31.05 -0.85 -13.27
C GLN A 100 -30.18 -1.98 -13.87
N LYS A 101 -30.77 -2.98 -14.55
CA LYS A 101 -30.03 -4.10 -15.16
C LYS A 101 -29.15 -3.67 -16.34
N THR A 102 -29.56 -2.64 -17.09
CA THR A 102 -28.84 -2.12 -18.26
C THR A 102 -27.59 -1.33 -17.88
N PHE A 103 -27.60 -0.66 -16.72
CA PHE A 103 -26.47 0.14 -16.22
C PHE A 103 -25.27 -0.75 -15.82
N ILE A 104 -25.52 -1.84 -15.10
CA ILE A 104 -24.46 -2.78 -14.68
C ILE A 104 -23.86 -3.51 -15.90
N PHE A 105 -24.70 -3.87 -16.88
CA PHE A 105 -24.23 -4.52 -18.12
C PHE A 105 -23.31 -3.61 -18.93
N ASN A 106 -23.65 -2.30 -19.04
CA ASN A 106 -22.81 -1.31 -19.72
C ASN A 106 -21.47 -1.08 -18.98
N CYS A 107 -21.46 -1.00 -17.64
CA CYS A 107 -20.22 -0.85 -16.88
C CYS A 107 -19.28 -2.08 -17.00
N MET A 108 -19.83 -3.29 -17.12
CA MET A 108 -19.01 -4.49 -17.37
C MET A 108 -18.43 -4.51 -18.79
N LEU A 109 -19.21 -4.07 -19.79
CA LEU A 109 -18.74 -3.94 -21.17
C LEU A 109 -17.64 -2.87 -21.32
N ASP A 110 -17.73 -1.77 -20.58
CA ASP A 110 -16.71 -0.71 -20.58
C ASP A 110 -15.37 -1.20 -20.00
N ILE A 111 -15.40 -2.01 -18.94
CA ILE A 111 -14.20 -2.61 -18.34
C ILE A 111 -13.55 -3.62 -19.30
N GLU A 112 -14.34 -4.46 -19.96
CA GLU A 112 -13.84 -5.42 -20.95
C GLU A 112 -13.31 -4.76 -22.23
N LEU A 113 -13.94 -3.65 -22.66
CA LEU A 113 -13.50 -2.86 -23.83
C LEU A 113 -12.16 -2.17 -23.56
N VAL A 114 -11.96 -1.61 -22.37
CA VAL A 114 -10.68 -1.02 -21.95
C VAL A 114 -9.58 -2.08 -21.92
N LEU A 115 -9.86 -3.27 -21.37
CA LEU A 115 -8.90 -4.39 -21.36
C LEU A 115 -8.59 -4.92 -22.77
N ALA A 116 -9.58 -5.00 -23.67
CA ALA A 116 -9.39 -5.48 -25.03
C ALA A 116 -8.55 -4.52 -25.91
N ILE A 117 -8.65 -3.21 -25.65
CA ILE A 117 -7.89 -2.15 -26.32
C ILE A 117 -6.45 -2.10 -25.80
N ASP A 118 -6.24 -2.22 -24.49
CA ASP A 118 -4.90 -2.24 -23.86
C ASP A 118 -4.09 -3.48 -24.28
N LEU A 119 -4.78 -4.60 -24.55
CA LEU A 119 -4.19 -5.82 -25.13
C LEU A 119 -4.07 -5.81 -26.66
N GLY A 120 -4.38 -4.69 -27.34
CA GLY A 120 -4.15 -4.49 -28.77
C GLY A 120 -5.11 -5.22 -29.73
N THR A 121 -6.21 -5.78 -29.23
CA THR A 121 -7.09 -6.64 -30.04
C THR A 121 -8.24 -5.87 -30.70
N ARG A 122 -7.94 -5.18 -31.81
CA ARG A 122 -8.93 -4.40 -32.60
C ARG A 122 -10.18 -5.19 -33.00
N LYS A 123 -10.09 -6.52 -33.10
CA LYS A 123 -11.22 -7.41 -33.43
C LYS A 123 -12.20 -7.56 -32.25
N ALA A 124 -11.70 -7.65 -31.01
CA ALA A 124 -12.54 -7.78 -29.81
C ALA A 124 -13.29 -6.47 -29.53
N ALA A 125 -12.62 -5.32 -29.67
CA ALA A 125 -13.26 -4.01 -29.50
C ALA A 125 -14.42 -3.77 -30.49
N ARG A 126 -14.27 -4.18 -31.76
CA ARG A 126 -15.34 -4.09 -32.76
C ARG A 126 -16.52 -5.00 -32.45
N MET A 127 -16.28 -6.19 -31.88
CA MET A 127 -17.34 -7.11 -31.50
C MET A 127 -18.12 -6.64 -30.27
N LEU A 128 -17.43 -6.09 -29.27
CA LEU A 128 -18.05 -5.46 -28.11
C LEU A 128 -18.95 -4.28 -28.51
N LEU A 129 -18.52 -3.46 -29.49
CA LEU A 129 -19.34 -2.36 -30.00
C LEU A 129 -20.62 -2.84 -30.70
N VAL A 130 -20.52 -3.92 -31.49
CA VAL A 130 -21.69 -4.52 -32.16
C VAL A 130 -22.66 -5.11 -31.14
N ASP A 131 -22.16 -5.77 -30.10
CA ASP A 131 -22.98 -6.34 -29.03
C ASP A 131 -23.68 -5.26 -28.18
N ALA A 132 -22.99 -4.16 -27.89
CA ALA A 132 -23.56 -2.98 -27.23
C ALA A 132 -24.72 -2.38 -28.06
N LEU A 133 -24.51 -2.20 -29.37
CA LEU A 133 -25.53 -1.65 -30.27
C LEU A 133 -26.76 -2.58 -30.39
N LEU A 134 -26.55 -3.89 -30.45
CA LEU A 134 -27.64 -4.86 -30.47
C LEU A 134 -28.40 -4.91 -29.15
N SER A 135 -27.70 -4.78 -28.02
CA SER A 135 -28.31 -4.66 -26.68
C SER A 135 -29.22 -3.43 -26.59
N ILE A 136 -28.72 -2.27 -27.04
CA ILE A 136 -29.49 -1.01 -27.06
C ILE A 136 -30.73 -1.16 -27.94
N LEU A 137 -30.59 -1.72 -29.15
CA LEU A 137 -31.71 -1.93 -30.06
C LEU A 137 -32.76 -2.89 -29.47
N ALA A 138 -32.34 -3.97 -28.80
CA ALA A 138 -33.24 -4.93 -28.16
C ALA A 138 -34.01 -4.29 -26.99
N VAL A 139 -33.33 -3.54 -26.11
CA VAL A 139 -33.97 -2.82 -25.00
C VAL A 139 -34.95 -1.76 -25.51
N THR A 140 -34.57 -1.02 -26.55
CA THR A 140 -35.43 0.03 -27.14
C THR A 140 -36.67 -0.58 -27.80
N ALA A 141 -36.52 -1.71 -28.49
CA ALA A 141 -37.64 -2.45 -29.08
C ALA A 141 -38.59 -3.02 -28.01
N ALA A 142 -38.06 -3.55 -26.90
CA ALA A 142 -38.85 -4.05 -25.78
C ALA A 142 -39.60 -2.93 -25.04
N ALA A 143 -38.94 -1.79 -24.80
CA ALA A 143 -39.58 -0.61 -24.22
C ALA A 143 -40.72 -0.09 -25.10
N ALA A 144 -40.50 -0.01 -26.42
CA ALA A 144 -41.52 0.39 -27.39
C ALA A 144 -42.71 -0.59 -27.46
N GLN A 145 -42.48 -1.89 -27.29
CA GLN A 145 -43.55 -2.88 -27.18
C GLN A 145 -44.40 -2.70 -25.93
N ARG A 146 -43.77 -2.39 -24.79
CA ARG A 146 -44.46 -2.22 -23.50
C ARG A 146 -45.29 -0.94 -23.46
N LEU A 147 -44.72 0.20 -23.87
CA LEU A 147 -45.42 1.49 -23.94
C LEU A 147 -46.66 1.42 -24.82
N ARG A 148 -46.61 0.59 -25.84
CA ARG A 148 -47.73 0.31 -26.75
C ARG A 148 -48.79 -0.59 -26.13
N ALA A 149 -48.41 -1.65 -25.41
CA ALA A 149 -49.35 -2.51 -24.72
C ALA A 149 -50.20 -1.69 -23.74
N ASP A 150 -49.57 -0.72 -23.08
CA ASP A 150 -50.23 0.22 -22.18
C ASP A 150 -51.14 1.23 -22.92
N MET A 151 -50.91 1.47 -24.22
CA MET A 151 -51.69 2.40 -25.06
C MET A 151 -52.72 1.72 -25.99
N GLY A 152 -52.81 0.38 -26.02
CA GLY A 152 -53.82 -0.34 -26.81
C GLY A 152 -53.70 -0.25 -28.35
N LEU A 153 -52.52 0.12 -28.88
CA LEU A 153 -52.33 0.30 -30.33
C LEU A 153 -51.96 -1.03 -31.03
N HIS A 154 -52.48 -1.26 -32.25
CA HIS A 154 -52.09 -2.39 -33.13
C HIS A 154 -50.97 -2.01 -34.13
N TRP A 155 -50.11 -2.96 -34.53
CA TRP A 155 -48.86 -2.75 -35.32
C TRP A 155 -49.11 -3.57 -36.57
N PRO A 156 -48.66 -3.12 -37.74
CA PRO A 156 -48.59 -3.97 -38.91
C PRO A 156 -47.68 -5.18 -38.63
N ASP A 157 -48.04 -6.35 -39.17
CA ASP A 157 -47.30 -7.61 -38.94
C ASP A 157 -45.81 -7.55 -39.32
N SER A 158 -45.43 -6.63 -40.20
CA SER A 158 -44.05 -6.36 -40.57
C SER A 158 -43.19 -5.91 -39.38
N VAL A 159 -43.73 -5.10 -38.46
CA VAL A 159 -42.98 -4.60 -37.29
C VAL A 159 -42.84 -5.68 -36.21
N ARG A 160 -43.83 -6.57 -36.09
CA ARG A 160 -43.79 -7.72 -35.16
C ARG A 160 -42.70 -8.73 -35.57
N LYS A 161 -42.60 -9.01 -36.87
CA LYS A 161 -41.54 -9.86 -37.43
C LYS A 161 -40.16 -9.23 -37.24
N LEU A 162 -40.03 -7.92 -37.46
CA LEU A 162 -38.75 -7.21 -37.28
C LEU A 162 -38.28 -7.26 -35.82
N SER A 163 -39.17 -7.04 -34.85
CA SER A 163 -38.84 -7.13 -33.41
C SER A 163 -38.38 -8.53 -32.99
N SER A 164 -39.07 -9.58 -33.45
CA SER A 164 -38.66 -10.97 -33.19
C SER A 164 -37.30 -11.27 -33.80
N MET A 165 -37.04 -10.81 -35.03
CA MET A 165 -35.73 -10.97 -35.68
C MET A 165 -34.61 -10.25 -34.92
N VAL A 166 -34.87 -9.05 -34.38
CA VAL A 166 -33.90 -8.31 -33.55
C VAL A 166 -33.61 -9.06 -32.24
N CYS A 167 -34.62 -9.64 -31.59
CA CYS A 167 -34.42 -10.44 -30.37
C CYS A 167 -33.63 -11.72 -30.64
N TRP A 168 -33.91 -12.43 -31.74
CA TRP A 168 -33.14 -13.61 -32.14
C TRP A 168 -31.70 -13.27 -32.54
N ALA A 169 -31.51 -12.17 -33.26
CA ALA A 169 -30.17 -11.69 -33.59
C ALA A 169 -29.37 -11.34 -32.32
N TYR A 170 -30.00 -10.72 -31.34
CA TYR A 170 -29.39 -10.42 -30.04
C TYR A 170 -29.00 -11.68 -29.27
N LEU A 171 -29.90 -12.67 -29.19
CA LEU A 171 -29.62 -13.95 -28.51
C LEU A 171 -28.46 -14.70 -29.17
N CYS A 172 -28.44 -14.77 -30.51
CA CYS A 172 -27.36 -15.40 -31.26
C CYS A 172 -26.02 -14.65 -31.11
N ALA A 173 -26.03 -13.32 -31.10
CA ALA A 173 -24.85 -12.51 -30.86
C ALA A 173 -24.29 -12.72 -29.44
N SER A 174 -25.17 -12.71 -28.43
CA SER A 174 -24.82 -12.93 -27.02
C SER A 174 -24.23 -14.32 -26.79
N LEU A 175 -24.81 -15.37 -27.40
CA LEU A 175 -24.27 -16.73 -27.33
C LEU A 175 -22.91 -16.84 -28.03
N THR A 176 -22.76 -16.22 -29.20
CA THR A 176 -21.48 -16.20 -29.93
C THR A 176 -20.40 -15.47 -29.15
N PHE A 177 -20.75 -14.35 -28.52
CA PHE A 177 -19.86 -13.61 -27.63
C PHE A 177 -19.46 -14.44 -26.41
N ALA A 178 -20.41 -15.10 -25.74
CA ALA A 178 -20.12 -15.99 -24.64
C ALA A 178 -19.11 -17.09 -25.02
N PHE A 179 -19.30 -17.76 -26.16
CA PHE A 179 -18.36 -18.78 -26.66
C PHE A 179 -16.96 -18.21 -26.94
N GLN A 180 -16.86 -17.03 -27.51
CA GLN A 180 -15.57 -16.38 -27.77
C GLN A 180 -14.89 -15.91 -26.48
N SER A 181 -15.66 -15.41 -25.51
CA SER A 181 -15.15 -15.05 -24.18
C SER A 181 -14.59 -16.27 -23.45
N PHE A 182 -15.23 -17.44 -23.55
CA PHE A 182 -14.66 -18.70 -23.05
C PHE A 182 -13.33 -19.07 -23.74
N GLU A 183 -13.21 -18.84 -25.05
CA GLU A 183 -11.98 -19.12 -25.79
C GLU A 183 -10.83 -18.16 -25.39
N VAL A 184 -11.11 -16.86 -25.30
CA VAL A 184 -10.16 -15.83 -24.85
C VAL A 184 -9.74 -16.11 -23.40
N MET A 185 -10.68 -16.44 -22.52
CA MET A 185 -10.39 -16.80 -21.13
C MET A 185 -9.52 -18.06 -21.04
N GLY A 186 -9.77 -19.07 -21.87
CA GLY A 186 -8.91 -20.26 -21.97
C GLY A 186 -7.49 -19.93 -22.43
N ARG A 187 -7.31 -18.92 -23.28
CA ARG A 187 -5.97 -18.43 -23.66
C ARG A 187 -5.30 -17.65 -22.53
N VAL A 188 -6.03 -16.82 -21.79
CA VAL A 188 -5.50 -16.08 -20.62
C VAL A 188 -5.07 -17.04 -19.50
N LEU A 189 -5.85 -18.09 -19.23
CA LEU A 189 -5.48 -19.12 -18.25
C LEU A 189 -4.20 -19.86 -18.65
N ARG A 190 -4.08 -20.27 -19.92
CA ARG A 190 -2.84 -20.88 -20.43
C ARG A 190 -1.65 -19.94 -20.36
N LEU A 191 -1.83 -18.66 -20.67
CA LEU A 191 -0.77 -17.64 -20.57
C LEU A 191 -0.34 -17.42 -19.11
N SER A 192 -1.29 -17.43 -18.17
CA SER A 192 -1.02 -17.35 -16.73
C SER A 192 -0.27 -18.58 -16.23
N GLU A 193 -0.66 -19.78 -16.66
CA GLU A 193 0.03 -21.04 -16.35
C GLU A 193 1.47 -21.03 -16.88
N ASP A 194 1.68 -20.62 -18.14
CA ASP A 194 3.01 -20.53 -18.76
C ASP A 194 3.89 -19.48 -18.09
N THR A 195 3.34 -18.31 -17.76
CA THR A 195 4.08 -17.24 -17.06
C THR A 195 4.47 -17.70 -15.65
N THR A 196 3.56 -18.37 -14.95
CA THR A 196 3.82 -18.94 -13.62
C THR A 196 4.85 -20.06 -13.69
N ALA A 197 4.81 -20.90 -14.74
CA ALA A 197 5.78 -21.96 -14.96
C ALA A 197 7.18 -21.38 -15.28
N ARG A 198 7.27 -20.32 -16.10
CA ARG A 198 8.53 -19.60 -16.35
C ARG A 198 9.10 -18.96 -15.09
N LEU A 199 8.28 -18.23 -14.32
CA LEU A 199 8.72 -17.62 -13.07
C LEU A 199 9.15 -18.69 -12.05
N ALA A 200 8.46 -19.82 -11.98
CA ALA A 200 8.87 -20.94 -11.14
C ALA A 200 10.18 -21.59 -11.62
N HIS A 201 10.40 -21.69 -12.93
CA HIS A 201 11.64 -22.20 -13.51
C HIS A 201 12.82 -21.24 -13.29
N GLU A 202 12.62 -19.94 -13.47
CA GLU A 202 13.62 -18.91 -13.22
C GLU A 202 13.93 -18.75 -11.73
N ALA A 203 12.91 -18.82 -10.87
CA ALA A 203 13.10 -18.91 -9.43
C ALA A 203 13.87 -20.19 -9.06
N LYS A 204 13.62 -21.32 -9.73
CA LYS A 204 14.36 -22.58 -9.51
C LYS A 204 15.82 -22.47 -9.96
N SER A 205 16.11 -21.89 -11.13
CA SER A 205 17.49 -21.71 -11.63
C SER A 205 18.28 -20.72 -10.78
N ARG A 206 17.66 -19.60 -10.36
CA ARG A 206 18.26 -18.65 -9.42
C ARG A 206 18.42 -19.27 -8.02
N SER A 207 17.44 -20.07 -7.57
CA SER A 207 17.55 -20.80 -6.31
C SER A 207 18.67 -21.84 -6.33
N GLN A 208 18.98 -22.49 -7.45
CA GLN A 208 20.11 -23.42 -7.53
C GLN A 208 21.47 -22.71 -7.42
N LEU A 209 21.58 -21.47 -7.92
CA LEU A 209 22.74 -20.61 -7.69
C LEU A 209 22.81 -20.09 -6.24
N TRP A 210 21.67 -19.96 -5.53
CA TRP A 210 21.59 -19.32 -4.20
C TRP A 210 21.51 -20.31 -3.04
N PHE A 211 21.03 -21.55 -3.28
CA PHE A 211 20.94 -22.62 -2.27
C PHE A 211 22.32 -23.11 -1.81
N GLN A 212 23.38 -22.82 -2.56
CA GLN A 212 24.75 -23.08 -2.10
C GLN A 212 25.15 -22.19 -0.91
N ASN A 213 24.42 -21.08 -0.65
CA ASN A 213 24.71 -20.13 0.43
C ASN A 213 23.71 -20.15 1.60
N GLY A 214 22.85 -21.16 1.71
CA GLY A 214 22.28 -21.57 3.01
C GLY A 214 21.36 -20.60 3.77
N ASP A 215 20.84 -19.51 3.19
CA ASP A 215 20.02 -18.55 3.95
C ASP A 215 18.61 -19.10 4.31
N PRO A 216 18.28 -19.26 5.61
CA PRO A 216 16.98 -19.75 6.07
C PRO A 216 15.81 -18.79 5.80
N GLU A 217 16.05 -17.48 5.69
CA GLU A 217 15.01 -16.46 5.50
C GLU A 217 14.42 -16.51 4.08
N ILE A 218 15.27 -16.83 3.10
CA ILE A 218 14.88 -17.06 1.71
C ILE A 218 14.02 -18.33 1.59
N ARG A 219 14.33 -19.36 2.38
CA ARG A 219 13.56 -20.61 2.43
C ARG A 219 12.14 -20.38 2.95
N ALA A 220 11.97 -19.50 3.95
CA ALA A 220 10.66 -19.08 4.45
C ALA A 220 9.86 -18.29 3.39
N THR A 221 10.54 -17.44 2.62
CA THR A 221 9.94 -16.64 1.54
C THR A 221 9.42 -17.51 0.39
N PHE A 222 10.18 -18.52 -0.02
CA PHE A 222 9.73 -19.52 -0.99
C PHE A 222 8.50 -20.30 -0.51
N HIS A 223 8.43 -20.61 0.78
CA HIS A 223 7.28 -21.32 1.34
C HIS A 223 6.01 -20.45 1.33
N LYS A 224 6.15 -19.14 1.60
CA LYS A 224 5.07 -18.13 1.47
C LYS A 224 4.58 -18.00 0.02
N LEU A 225 5.49 -17.95 -0.96
CA LEU A 225 5.15 -17.91 -2.39
C LEU A 225 4.38 -19.15 -2.85
N ARG A 226 4.78 -20.35 -2.38
CA ARG A 226 4.09 -21.61 -2.70
C ARG A 226 2.68 -21.68 -2.11
N LYS A 227 2.47 -21.09 -0.93
CA LYS A 227 1.14 -20.93 -0.31
C LYS A 227 0.28 -19.94 -1.11
N HIS A 228 0.87 -18.85 -1.60
CA HIS A 228 0.18 -17.88 -2.47
C HIS A 228 -0.25 -18.44 -3.82
N ARG A 229 0.56 -19.31 -4.45
CA ARG A 229 0.16 -20.00 -5.69
C ARG A 229 -1.14 -20.79 -5.53
N ARG A 230 -1.36 -21.44 -4.38
CA ARG A 230 -2.63 -22.14 -4.09
C ARG A 230 -3.79 -21.16 -3.98
N HIS A 231 -3.61 -20.03 -3.28
CA HIS A 231 -4.68 -19.03 -3.14
C HIS A 231 -5.09 -18.39 -4.46
N VAL A 232 -4.15 -18.08 -5.35
CA VAL A 232 -4.44 -17.53 -6.69
C VAL A 232 -5.23 -18.53 -7.54
N LEU A 233 -4.83 -19.81 -7.56
CA LEU A 233 -5.56 -20.86 -8.28
C LEU A 233 -6.97 -21.08 -7.71
N THR A 234 -7.12 -21.08 -6.39
CA THR A 234 -8.44 -21.19 -5.73
C THR A 234 -9.34 -19.99 -6.08
N LEU A 235 -8.80 -18.77 -6.11
CA LEU A 235 -9.53 -17.56 -6.49
C LEU A 235 -9.99 -17.59 -7.95
N SER A 236 -9.14 -18.05 -8.86
CA SER A 236 -9.51 -18.23 -10.27
C SER A 236 -10.59 -19.30 -10.47
N ALA A 237 -10.53 -20.40 -9.71
CA ALA A 237 -11.56 -21.44 -9.73
C ALA A 237 -12.91 -20.96 -9.16
N ILE A 238 -12.89 -20.16 -8.08
CA ILE A 238 -14.10 -19.54 -7.52
C ILE A 238 -14.72 -18.56 -8.54
N ARG A 239 -13.91 -17.73 -9.21
CA ARG A 239 -14.40 -16.84 -10.28
C ARG A 239 -15.09 -17.61 -11.41
N LEU A 240 -14.52 -18.74 -11.84
CA LEU A 240 -15.11 -19.60 -12.87
C LEU A 240 -16.46 -20.20 -12.42
N LEU A 241 -16.55 -20.66 -11.18
CA LEU A 241 -17.80 -21.19 -10.61
C LEU A 241 -18.88 -20.12 -10.52
N VAL A 242 -18.51 -18.91 -10.08
CA VAL A 242 -19.43 -17.77 -9.99
C VAL A 242 -19.91 -17.37 -11.39
N PHE A 243 -19.01 -17.21 -12.36
CA PHE A 243 -19.38 -16.82 -13.71
C PHE A 243 -20.28 -17.87 -14.40
N GLY A 244 -19.98 -19.16 -14.19
CA GLY A 244 -20.83 -20.26 -14.64
C GLY A 244 -22.23 -20.22 -14.03
N HIS A 245 -22.34 -19.91 -12.73
CA HIS A 245 -23.64 -19.74 -12.07
C HIS A 245 -24.43 -18.54 -12.60
N ILE A 246 -23.78 -17.40 -12.83
CA ILE A 246 -24.43 -16.20 -13.36
C ILE A 246 -25.00 -16.47 -14.76
N MET A 247 -24.25 -17.18 -15.61
CA MET A 247 -24.74 -17.56 -16.94
C MET A 247 -25.90 -18.56 -16.89
N LEU A 248 -25.83 -19.56 -16.00
CA LEU A 248 -26.88 -20.57 -15.86
C LEU A 248 -28.18 -19.99 -15.29
N PHE A 249 -28.11 -19.12 -14.29
CA PHE A 249 -29.31 -18.55 -13.66
C PHE A 249 -29.81 -17.28 -14.35
N GLY A 250 -28.92 -16.48 -14.95
CA GLY A 250 -29.29 -15.29 -15.72
C GLY A 250 -30.05 -15.62 -17.01
N GLY A 251 -29.72 -16.74 -17.65
CA GLY A 251 -30.46 -17.24 -18.82
C GLY A 251 -31.84 -17.82 -18.48
N PHE A 252 -32.00 -18.39 -17.28
CA PHE A 252 -33.28 -18.96 -16.83
C PHE A 252 -34.28 -17.93 -16.29
N LEU A 253 -33.82 -16.74 -15.92
CA LEU A 253 -34.65 -15.67 -15.34
C LEU A 253 -35.02 -14.55 -16.33
N TRP A 254 -34.77 -14.74 -17.64
CA TRP A 254 -35.27 -13.80 -18.64
C TRP A 254 -36.80 -13.91 -18.71
N PRO A 255 -37.55 -12.79 -18.65
CA PRO A 255 -39.00 -12.88 -18.61
C PRO A 255 -39.49 -13.54 -19.90
N LEU A 256 -40.21 -14.66 -19.73
CA LEU A 256 -41.05 -15.20 -20.80
C LEU A 256 -41.95 -14.07 -21.32
N PRO A 257 -42.24 -14.02 -22.63
CA PRO A 257 -43.17 -13.04 -23.19
C PRO A 257 -44.44 -12.98 -22.34
N ALA A 258 -44.95 -11.77 -22.07
CA ALA A 258 -46.07 -11.54 -21.16
C ALA A 258 -47.28 -12.45 -21.45
N ASP A 259 -47.48 -12.79 -22.73
CA ASP A 259 -48.53 -13.67 -23.23
C ASP A 259 -48.39 -15.12 -22.75
N LEU A 260 -47.16 -15.63 -22.62
CA LEU A 260 -46.87 -16.96 -22.05
C LEU A 260 -46.97 -16.93 -20.51
N SER A 261 -46.55 -15.82 -19.90
CA SER A 261 -46.68 -15.62 -18.44
C SER A 261 -48.14 -15.61 -18.02
N ALA A 262 -49.02 -14.96 -18.78
CA ALA A 262 -50.46 -14.89 -18.52
C ALA A 262 -51.14 -16.27 -18.65
N GLN A 263 -50.83 -17.03 -19.70
CA GLN A 263 -51.39 -18.39 -19.87
C GLN A 263 -50.95 -19.37 -18.77
N VAL A 264 -49.72 -19.24 -18.27
CA VAL A 264 -49.20 -20.09 -17.18
C VAL A 264 -49.79 -19.66 -15.82
N THR A 265 -50.05 -18.36 -15.61
CA THR A 265 -50.64 -17.87 -14.34
C THR A 265 -52.14 -18.16 -14.24
N ASP A 266 -52.89 -18.10 -15.34
CA ASP A 266 -54.31 -18.48 -15.35
C ASP A 266 -54.53 -19.99 -15.16
N SER A 267 -53.57 -20.83 -15.57
CA SER A 267 -53.66 -22.29 -15.42
C SER A 267 -53.20 -22.83 -14.06
N LEU A 268 -52.45 -22.06 -13.26
CA LEU A 268 -51.87 -22.51 -11.99
C LEU A 268 -52.60 -22.00 -10.73
N GLY A 269 -53.64 -21.18 -10.87
CA GLY A 269 -54.43 -20.67 -9.74
C GLY A 269 -53.69 -19.59 -8.95
N GLY A 270 -54.35 -18.44 -8.73
CA GLY A 270 -53.74 -17.19 -8.23
C GLY A 270 -52.99 -17.24 -6.89
N GLY A 271 -53.01 -18.35 -6.15
CA GLY A 271 -52.21 -18.54 -4.94
C GLY A 271 -50.71 -18.81 -5.20
N PHE A 272 -50.35 -19.39 -6.35
CA PHE A 272 -48.96 -19.78 -6.63
C PHE A 272 -48.08 -18.60 -7.11
N ALA A 273 -48.69 -17.60 -7.77
CA ALA A 273 -47.99 -16.42 -8.27
C ALA A 273 -47.47 -15.49 -7.14
N GLY A 274 -48.17 -15.47 -5.99
CA GLY A 274 -47.75 -14.69 -4.82
C GLY A 274 -46.48 -15.24 -4.16
N TYR A 275 -46.34 -16.57 -4.08
CA TYR A 275 -45.15 -17.24 -3.54
C TYR A 275 -43.90 -17.03 -4.42
N LEU A 276 -44.06 -17.11 -5.74
CA LEU A 276 -42.97 -16.87 -6.69
C LEU A 276 -42.42 -15.43 -6.64
N MET A 277 -43.27 -14.44 -6.35
CA MET A 277 -42.85 -13.05 -6.20
C MET A 277 -42.04 -12.81 -4.92
N THR A 278 -42.45 -13.36 -3.78
CA THR A 278 -41.69 -13.24 -2.53
C THR A 278 -40.35 -13.97 -2.57
N ASP A 279 -40.31 -15.15 -3.21
CA ASP A 279 -39.07 -15.90 -3.39
C ASP A 279 -38.09 -15.18 -4.33
N SER A 280 -38.60 -14.47 -5.34
CA SER A 280 -37.75 -13.70 -6.26
C SER A 280 -37.00 -12.55 -5.57
N VAL A 281 -37.63 -11.87 -4.60
CA VAL A 281 -37.00 -10.77 -3.85
C VAL A 281 -35.94 -11.31 -2.91
N LEU A 282 -36.21 -12.43 -2.23
CA LEU A 282 -35.25 -13.08 -1.34
C LEU A 282 -34.03 -13.60 -2.11
N ILE A 283 -34.25 -14.31 -3.23
CA ILE A 283 -33.18 -14.83 -4.10
C ILE A 283 -32.33 -13.67 -4.66
N THR A 284 -32.98 -12.60 -5.12
CA THR A 284 -32.28 -11.41 -5.63
C THR A 284 -31.44 -10.74 -4.54
N THR A 285 -31.99 -10.61 -3.32
CA THR A 285 -31.28 -10.01 -2.18
C THR A 285 -30.08 -10.85 -1.76
N LEU A 286 -30.24 -12.17 -1.64
CA LEU A 286 -29.14 -13.09 -1.31
C LEU A 286 -28.06 -13.07 -2.39
N TYR A 287 -28.45 -12.96 -3.66
CA TYR A 287 -27.51 -12.82 -4.78
C TYR A 287 -26.70 -11.52 -4.70
N TYR A 288 -27.34 -10.38 -4.37
CA TYR A 288 -26.61 -9.11 -4.17
C TYR A 288 -25.66 -9.16 -2.98
N LEU A 289 -26.08 -9.74 -1.85
CA LEU A 289 -25.20 -9.91 -0.68
C LEU A 289 -24.00 -10.81 -1.01
N TYR A 290 -24.22 -11.88 -1.77
CA TYR A 290 -23.16 -12.75 -2.26
C TYR A 290 -22.17 -12.02 -3.18
N LEU A 291 -22.67 -11.20 -4.11
CA LEU A 291 -21.82 -10.37 -4.97
C LEU A 291 -21.00 -9.35 -4.17
N ILE A 292 -21.62 -8.66 -3.19
CA ILE A 292 -20.92 -7.73 -2.30
C ILE A 292 -19.80 -8.45 -1.54
N PHE A 293 -20.08 -9.65 -1.02
CA PHE A 293 -19.09 -10.45 -0.32
C PHE A 293 -17.93 -10.86 -1.23
N ILE A 294 -18.20 -11.28 -2.48
CA ILE A 294 -17.16 -11.59 -3.46
C ILE A 294 -16.32 -10.36 -3.77
N VAL A 295 -16.96 -9.22 -4.06
CA VAL A 295 -16.25 -7.97 -4.37
C VAL A 295 -15.36 -7.58 -3.19
N TRP A 296 -15.88 -7.63 -1.96
CA TRP A 296 -15.12 -7.32 -0.76
C TRP A 296 -13.94 -8.28 -0.55
N TYR A 297 -14.14 -9.59 -0.73
CA TYR A 297 -13.08 -10.60 -0.60
C TYR A 297 -12.00 -10.45 -1.68
N VAL A 298 -12.40 -10.22 -2.93
CA VAL A 298 -11.49 -9.99 -4.05
C VAL A 298 -10.72 -8.69 -3.86
N TYR A 299 -11.37 -7.62 -3.42
CA TYR A 299 -10.74 -6.33 -3.19
C TYR A 299 -9.76 -6.38 -2.00
N GLY A 300 -10.14 -7.05 -0.90
CA GLY A 300 -9.24 -7.28 0.24
C GLY A 300 -8.01 -8.11 -0.13
N GLY A 301 -8.20 -9.14 -0.97
CA GLY A 301 -7.10 -9.94 -1.52
C GLY A 301 -6.18 -9.13 -2.43
N LEU A 302 -6.73 -8.32 -3.34
CA LEU A 302 -5.96 -7.46 -4.24
C LEU A 302 -5.19 -6.36 -3.49
N SER A 303 -5.81 -5.71 -2.51
CA SER A 303 -5.14 -4.71 -1.66
C SER A 303 -3.94 -5.31 -0.91
N SER A 304 -4.10 -6.54 -0.39
CA SER A 304 -3.00 -7.27 0.24
C SER A 304 -1.86 -7.59 -0.74
N LEU A 305 -2.19 -8.00 -1.97
CA LEU A 305 -1.19 -8.28 -3.01
C LEU A 305 -0.44 -7.02 -3.46
N VAL A 306 -1.14 -5.89 -3.61
CA VAL A 306 -0.50 -4.59 -3.93
C VAL A 306 0.47 -4.20 -2.82
N GLY A 307 0.08 -4.33 -1.55
CA GLY A 307 0.97 -4.08 -0.42
C GLY A 307 2.17 -5.03 -0.34
N ILE A 308 2.04 -6.27 -0.79
CA ILE A 308 3.17 -7.20 -0.91
C ILE A 308 4.10 -6.78 -2.05
N HIS A 309 3.56 -6.42 -3.22
CA HIS A 309 4.36 -5.99 -4.36
C HIS A 309 5.14 -4.70 -4.05
N ALA A 310 4.50 -3.72 -3.42
CA ALA A 310 5.15 -2.49 -2.97
C ALA A 310 6.34 -2.77 -2.03
N ARG A 311 6.18 -3.70 -1.08
CA ARG A 311 7.26 -4.13 -0.18
C ARG A 311 8.42 -4.80 -0.92
N PHE A 312 8.14 -5.63 -1.93
CA PHE A 312 9.18 -6.21 -2.76
C PHE A 312 9.95 -5.14 -3.55
N GLN A 313 9.25 -4.18 -4.15
CA GLN A 313 9.89 -3.07 -4.88
C GLN A 313 10.75 -2.19 -3.95
N GLU A 314 10.27 -1.91 -2.74
CA GLU A 314 11.03 -1.14 -1.74
C GLU A 314 12.31 -1.87 -1.33
N GLU A 315 12.23 -3.19 -1.09
CA GLU A 315 13.40 -4.00 -0.74
C GLU A 315 14.40 -4.10 -1.91
N GLU A 316 13.93 -4.29 -3.14
CA GLU A 316 14.79 -4.24 -4.33
C GLU A 316 15.51 -2.89 -4.46
N MET A 317 14.79 -1.78 -4.25
CA MET A 317 15.38 -0.45 -4.27
C MET A 317 16.41 -0.26 -3.14
N ARG A 318 16.15 -0.81 -1.94
CA ARG A 318 17.08 -0.78 -0.80
C ARG A 318 18.36 -1.54 -1.13
N LEU A 319 18.24 -2.74 -1.71
CA LEU A 319 19.38 -3.55 -2.14
C LEU A 319 20.18 -2.86 -3.26
N ALA A 320 19.50 -2.26 -4.25
CA ALA A 320 20.17 -1.50 -5.31
C ALA A 320 20.94 -0.29 -4.76
N LYS A 321 20.38 0.45 -3.80
CA LYS A 321 21.07 1.56 -3.12
C LYS A 321 22.31 1.08 -2.37
N ARG A 322 22.22 -0.04 -1.64
CA ARG A 322 23.37 -0.64 -0.95
C ARG A 322 24.46 -1.06 -1.94
N ALA A 323 24.10 -1.76 -3.02
CA ALA A 323 25.04 -2.18 -4.05
C ALA A 323 25.75 -0.97 -4.69
N HIS A 324 25.02 0.12 -4.95
CA HIS A 324 25.59 1.37 -5.46
C HIS A 324 26.53 2.05 -4.46
N GLN A 325 26.18 2.06 -3.17
CA GLN A 325 27.04 2.60 -2.11
C GLN A 325 28.32 1.77 -1.94
N GLN A 326 28.20 0.44 -1.95
CA GLN A 326 29.33 -0.49 -1.89
C GLN A 326 30.24 -0.36 -3.12
N ALA A 327 29.68 -0.19 -4.33
CA ALA A 327 30.48 0.02 -5.54
C ALA A 327 31.27 1.34 -5.53
N ARG A 328 30.76 2.36 -4.83
CA ARG A 328 31.45 3.65 -4.64
C ARG A 328 32.43 3.64 -3.47
N PHE A 329 32.37 2.63 -2.62
CA PHE A 329 33.25 2.53 -1.47
C PHE A 329 34.66 2.19 -1.90
N SER A 330 35.61 3.04 -1.53
CA SER A 330 37.03 2.75 -1.64
C SER A 330 37.61 2.64 -0.23
N SER A 331 38.05 1.44 0.14
CA SER A 331 38.74 1.21 1.41
C SER A 331 40.05 2.01 1.42
N SER A 332 40.34 2.72 2.52
CA SER A 332 41.65 3.33 2.71
C SER A 332 42.74 2.27 2.78
N SER A 333 43.89 2.51 2.15
CA SER A 333 45.08 1.68 2.33
C SER A 333 45.84 1.98 3.63
N ASP A 334 45.51 3.06 4.37
CA ASP A 334 46.23 3.40 5.61
C ASP A 334 45.87 2.38 6.72
N PRO A 335 46.85 1.61 7.24
CA PRO A 335 46.60 0.59 8.26
C PRO A 335 46.08 1.17 9.58
N ARG A 336 46.43 2.42 9.92
CA ARG A 336 45.94 3.08 11.14
C ARG A 336 44.47 3.45 11.02
N TRP A 337 44.06 3.86 9.82
CA TRP A 337 42.65 4.09 9.51
C TRP A 337 41.85 2.79 9.61
N GLN A 338 42.35 1.72 9.00
CA GLN A 338 41.67 0.41 9.06
C GLN A 338 41.57 -0.12 10.49
N ALA A 339 42.62 0.03 11.30
CA ALA A 339 42.58 -0.34 12.71
C ALA A 339 41.51 0.45 13.48
N GLN A 340 41.38 1.76 13.23
CA GLN A 340 40.37 2.59 13.89
C GLN A 340 38.95 2.26 13.40
N VAL A 341 38.75 2.01 12.11
CA VAL A 341 37.47 1.54 11.56
C VAL A 341 37.08 0.20 12.18
N GLN A 342 38.03 -0.75 12.28
CA GLN A 342 37.78 -2.06 12.85
C GLN A 342 37.44 -1.97 14.34
N ASP A 343 38.20 -1.19 15.13
CA ASP A 343 37.84 -0.98 16.54
C ASP A 343 36.45 -0.36 16.67
N LEU A 344 36.11 0.66 15.88
CA LEU A 344 34.79 1.31 15.90
C LEU A 344 33.67 0.37 15.43
N ALA A 345 33.93 -0.50 14.46
CA ALA A 345 32.98 -1.49 13.94
C ALA A 345 32.63 -2.55 14.99
N CYS A 346 33.58 -2.91 15.85
CA CYS A 346 33.40 -3.92 16.89
C CYS A 346 32.82 -3.35 18.20
N ARG A 347 32.36 -2.10 18.22
CA ARG A 347 31.65 -1.50 19.35
C ARG A 347 30.16 -1.69 19.10
N ALA A 348 29.54 -2.60 19.82
CA ALA A 348 28.13 -2.89 19.73
C ALA A 348 27.52 -2.92 21.13
N ILE A 349 26.20 -2.74 21.21
CA ILE A 349 25.41 -2.90 22.45
C ILE A 349 24.32 -3.94 22.18
N THR A 350 24.05 -4.81 23.15
CA THR A 350 22.92 -5.74 23.07
C THR A 350 21.61 -5.03 23.41
N VAL A 351 20.48 -5.58 22.96
CA VAL A 351 19.15 -5.03 23.33
C VAL A 351 18.96 -5.01 24.84
N GLU A 352 19.43 -6.06 25.53
CA GLU A 352 19.38 -6.18 26.98
C GLU A 352 20.06 -5.00 27.68
N VAL A 353 21.31 -4.74 27.32
CA VAL A 353 22.12 -3.69 27.93
C VAL A 353 21.58 -2.29 27.57
N LEU A 354 21.01 -2.12 26.38
CA LEU A 354 20.34 -0.87 26.00
C LEU A 354 19.07 -0.63 26.84
N LEU A 355 18.29 -1.68 27.13
CA LEU A 355 17.11 -1.59 27.98
C LEU A 355 17.46 -1.29 29.43
N ASP A 356 18.51 -1.91 29.96
CA ASP A 356 19.04 -1.59 31.29
C ASP A 356 19.47 -0.12 31.36
N PHE A 357 20.18 0.35 30.33
CA PHE A 357 20.54 1.76 30.23
C PHE A 357 19.31 2.67 30.17
N TYR A 358 18.28 2.32 29.40
CA TYR A 358 17.06 3.11 29.34
C TYR A 358 16.33 3.15 30.68
N HIS A 359 16.25 2.02 31.38
CA HIS A 359 15.55 1.88 32.65
C HIS A 359 16.19 2.70 33.79
N GLY A 360 17.51 2.95 33.74
CA GLY A 360 18.19 3.82 34.70
C GLY A 360 17.96 5.32 34.47
N LEU A 361 17.43 5.74 33.31
CA LEU A 361 17.11 7.15 33.04
C LEU A 361 15.95 7.63 33.92
N GLY A 362 16.11 8.80 34.53
CA GLY A 362 15.13 9.36 35.47
C GLY A 362 15.21 8.77 36.88
N ARG A 363 15.98 7.69 37.06
CA ARG A 363 16.17 7.00 38.36
C ARG A 363 17.58 7.19 38.88
N ASP A 364 18.54 6.56 38.20
CA ASP A 364 19.94 6.46 38.63
C ASP A 364 20.77 7.61 38.06
N TYR A 365 20.43 8.04 36.85
CA TYR A 365 21.06 9.16 36.15
C TYR A 365 20.02 9.96 35.36
N MET A 366 20.35 11.23 35.08
CA MET A 366 19.44 12.17 34.41
C MET A 366 18.06 12.21 35.08
N ARG A 367 17.99 12.59 36.37
CA ARG A 367 16.76 12.54 37.21
C ARG A 367 15.54 13.25 36.61
N GLY A 368 15.75 14.26 35.75
CA GLY A 368 14.69 14.98 35.06
C GLY A 368 14.24 14.34 33.74
N PHE A 369 14.69 13.14 33.41
CA PHE A 369 14.37 12.50 32.13
C PHE A 369 12.86 12.38 31.92
N ASN A 370 12.44 12.79 30.73
CA ASN A 370 11.07 12.77 30.24
C ASN A 370 11.10 12.15 28.84
N PRO A 371 10.55 10.94 28.66
CA PRO A 371 10.69 10.17 27.43
C PRO A 371 9.94 10.78 26.25
N ASP A 372 8.93 11.63 26.49
CA ASP A 372 8.16 12.30 25.44
C ASP A 372 8.87 13.53 24.88
N ARG A 373 9.86 14.08 25.59
CA ARG A 373 10.49 15.36 25.24
C ARG A 373 12.00 15.28 25.04
N HIS A 374 12.70 14.48 25.83
CA HIS A 374 14.16 14.45 25.72
C HIS A 374 14.61 13.77 24.44
N THR A 375 15.52 14.46 23.78
CA THR A 375 16.13 14.03 22.53
C THR A 375 17.33 13.13 22.80
N THR A 376 17.81 12.47 21.75
CA THR A 376 19.06 11.71 21.82
C THR A 376 20.25 12.60 22.20
N SER A 377 20.25 13.87 21.75
CA SER A 377 21.24 14.87 22.15
C SER A 377 21.23 15.10 23.66
N ASP A 378 20.05 15.29 24.25
CA ASP A 378 19.93 15.55 25.68
C ASP A 378 20.46 14.37 26.50
N VAL A 379 20.08 13.14 26.14
CA VAL A 379 20.54 11.91 26.81
C VAL A 379 22.06 11.73 26.65
N VAL A 380 22.62 12.01 25.47
CA VAL A 380 24.07 11.91 25.29
C VAL A 380 24.82 12.89 26.18
N ARG A 381 24.30 14.12 26.29
CA ARG A 381 24.91 15.21 27.06
C ARG A 381 24.76 15.05 28.57
N GLN A 382 23.63 14.53 29.05
CA GLN A 382 23.30 14.50 30.47
C GLN A 382 23.44 13.12 31.12
N ALA A 383 23.45 12.04 30.34
CA ALA A 383 23.67 10.70 30.85
C ALA A 383 24.96 10.10 30.28
N ILE A 384 25.07 9.97 28.96
CA ILE A 384 26.16 9.18 28.35
C ILE A 384 27.54 9.78 28.65
N ILE A 385 27.74 11.06 28.36
CA ILE A 385 29.02 11.74 28.61
C ILE A 385 29.38 11.73 30.11
N PRO A 386 28.51 12.15 31.05
CA PRO A 386 28.83 12.12 32.47
C PRO A 386 29.18 10.72 33.00
N LEU A 387 28.42 9.69 32.62
CA LEU A 387 28.66 8.32 33.10
C LEU A 387 29.97 7.72 32.56
N SER A 388 30.40 8.13 31.37
CA SER A 388 31.63 7.65 30.75
C SER A 388 32.86 8.54 31.01
N ALA A 389 32.70 9.65 31.73
CA ALA A 389 33.74 10.67 31.90
C ALA A 389 34.97 10.20 32.68
N SER A 390 34.80 9.32 33.67
CA SER A 390 35.90 8.79 34.47
C SER A 390 36.87 7.92 33.66
N VAL A 391 36.35 7.22 32.66
CA VAL A 391 37.13 6.34 31.77
C VAL A 391 37.57 7.08 30.50
N GLY A 392 36.77 8.04 30.02
CA GLY A 392 37.03 8.73 28.76
C GLY A 392 36.87 7.83 27.53
N SER A 393 35.99 6.82 27.61
CA SER A 393 35.76 5.82 26.56
C SER A 393 34.36 5.94 25.93
N ASP A 394 34.13 5.19 24.87
CA ASP A 394 32.78 4.94 24.33
C ASP A 394 31.90 4.22 25.35
N MET A 395 30.61 4.52 25.33
CA MET A 395 29.65 4.02 26.31
C MET A 395 29.31 2.55 26.08
N ALA A 396 29.30 2.10 24.81
CA ALA A 396 29.11 0.69 24.49
C ALA A 396 30.18 -0.17 25.17
N GLY A 397 31.46 0.22 25.10
CA GLY A 397 32.56 -0.48 25.77
C GLY A 397 32.42 -0.52 27.29
N ILE A 398 31.89 0.54 27.94
CA ILE A 398 31.66 0.53 29.39
C ILE A 398 30.51 -0.41 29.75
N LEU A 399 29.37 -0.27 29.07
CA LEU A 399 28.17 -1.06 29.36
C LEU A 399 28.35 -2.54 29.03
N MET A 400 29.16 -2.86 28.00
CA MET A 400 29.51 -4.22 27.59
C MET A 400 30.78 -4.75 28.30
N GLN A 401 31.26 -4.09 29.37
CA GLN A 401 32.40 -4.55 30.16
C GLN A 401 33.67 -4.82 29.33
N GLY A 402 33.91 -3.99 28.31
CA GLY A 402 35.05 -4.09 27.40
C GLY A 402 34.90 -5.15 26.30
N GLN A 403 33.80 -5.91 26.27
CA GLN A 403 33.57 -6.89 25.21
C GLN A 403 33.38 -6.19 23.86
N ARG A 404 34.15 -6.63 22.86
CA ARG A 404 34.07 -6.17 21.47
C ARG A 404 33.32 -7.21 20.64
N MET A 405 32.25 -6.80 19.97
CA MET A 405 31.41 -7.67 19.15
C MET A 405 31.01 -6.95 17.86
N LEU A 406 30.90 -7.71 16.77
CA LEU A 406 30.34 -7.17 15.54
C LEU A 406 28.82 -7.01 15.70
N PRO A 407 28.27 -5.83 15.39
CA PRO A 407 26.83 -5.59 15.44
C PRO A 407 26.14 -6.31 14.29
N GLU A 408 24.95 -6.85 14.56
CA GLU A 408 24.07 -7.44 13.55
C GLU A 408 23.27 -6.38 12.79
N ALA A 409 23.12 -5.19 13.35
CA ALA A 409 22.43 -4.08 12.72
C ALA A 409 23.03 -2.72 13.11
N MET A 410 23.00 -1.77 12.17
CA MET A 410 23.34 -0.38 12.41
C MET A 410 22.09 0.49 12.52
N VAL A 411 22.02 1.33 13.55
CA VAL A 411 20.85 2.18 13.82
C VAL A 411 21.12 3.61 13.36
N SER A 412 20.36 4.05 12.36
CA SER A 412 20.35 5.45 11.92
C SER A 412 19.33 6.25 12.73
N HIS A 413 19.72 7.42 13.23
CA HIS A 413 18.85 8.31 13.98
C HIS A 413 19.24 9.77 13.78
N THR A 414 18.40 10.67 14.28
CA THR A 414 18.70 12.12 14.37
C THR A 414 18.88 12.51 15.83
N TRP A 415 19.87 13.36 16.10
CA TRP A 415 20.16 13.89 17.44
C TRP A 415 18.97 14.63 18.07
N ARG A 416 18.08 15.20 17.23
CA ARG A 416 16.85 15.88 17.67
C ARG A 416 15.66 14.93 17.87
N GLY A 417 15.79 13.66 17.50
CA GLY A 417 14.74 12.66 17.70
C GLY A 417 14.64 12.26 19.16
N ARG A 418 13.43 11.90 19.61
CA ARG A 418 13.19 11.42 20.99
C ARG A 418 14.03 10.17 21.26
N PHE A 419 14.71 10.15 22.40
CA PHE A 419 15.55 8.99 22.74
C PHE A 419 14.72 7.72 22.96
N ARG A 420 13.50 7.85 23.51
CA ARG A 420 12.55 6.72 23.64
C ARG A 420 12.29 6.05 22.29
N ASP A 421 12.02 6.82 21.25
CA ASP A 421 11.67 6.26 19.94
C ASP A 421 12.85 5.49 19.31
N LEU A 422 14.09 5.95 19.56
CA LEU A 422 15.30 5.21 19.18
C LEU A 422 15.34 3.85 19.87
N VAL A 423 15.18 3.80 21.19
CA VAL A 423 15.21 2.53 21.95
C VAL A 423 14.04 1.63 21.54
N ALA A 424 12.84 2.20 21.37
CA ALA A 424 11.67 1.47 20.93
C ALA A 424 11.89 0.81 19.56
N ALA A 425 12.52 1.52 18.61
CA ALA A 425 12.83 0.99 17.29
C ALA A 425 13.83 -0.18 17.34
N VAL A 426 14.86 -0.08 18.17
CA VAL A 426 15.84 -1.16 18.38
C VAL A 426 15.18 -2.39 19.01
N VAL A 427 14.36 -2.17 20.03
CA VAL A 427 13.64 -3.26 20.71
C VAL A 427 12.61 -3.91 19.78
N ALA A 428 11.88 -3.12 18.98
CA ALA A 428 10.95 -3.65 17.99
C ALA A 428 11.66 -4.53 16.96
N ASP A 429 12.80 -4.10 16.42
CA ASP A 429 13.61 -4.92 15.51
C ASP A 429 14.17 -6.18 16.21
N GLY A 430 14.60 -6.07 17.47
CA GLY A 430 15.04 -7.21 18.28
C GLY A 430 13.92 -8.24 18.55
N LEU A 431 12.66 -7.80 18.57
CA LEU A 431 11.47 -8.65 18.71
C LEU A 431 10.89 -9.11 17.36
N GLY A 432 11.39 -8.61 16.23
CA GLY A 432 10.82 -8.86 14.90
C GLY A 432 9.47 -8.16 14.65
N GLU A 433 9.18 -7.09 15.41
CA GLU A 433 7.98 -6.27 15.27
C GLU A 433 8.16 -5.20 14.19
N GLN A 434 7.10 -4.93 13.42
CA GLN A 434 7.15 -3.95 12.32
C GLN A 434 6.94 -2.50 12.78
N GLU A 435 6.33 -2.30 13.94
CA GLU A 435 6.00 -0.99 14.48
C GLU A 435 6.55 -0.83 15.89
N TYR A 436 7.24 0.28 16.15
CA TYR A 436 7.82 0.55 17.46
C TYR A 436 6.89 1.34 18.39
N GLY A 437 5.74 1.82 17.91
CA GLY A 437 4.82 2.65 18.72
C GLY A 437 4.30 1.94 19.97
N ARG A 438 3.95 0.65 19.84
CA ARG A 438 3.53 -0.19 20.98
C ARG A 438 4.66 -0.39 21.98
N ILE A 439 5.86 -0.62 21.48
CA ILE A 439 7.07 -0.77 22.30
C ILE A 439 7.37 0.53 23.05
N GLY A 440 7.20 1.69 22.41
CA GLY A 440 7.33 3.00 23.06
C GLY A 440 6.41 3.15 24.27
N ASN A 441 5.13 2.81 24.13
CA ASN A 441 4.19 2.85 25.26
C ASN A 441 4.56 1.88 26.40
N LEU A 442 5.11 0.72 26.05
CA LEU A 442 5.60 -0.26 27.03
C LEU A 442 6.87 0.22 27.74
N LEU A 443 7.77 0.91 27.04
CA LEU A 443 8.96 1.50 27.66
C LEU A 443 8.60 2.52 28.76
N ASP A 444 7.46 3.20 28.61
CA ASP A 444 7.01 4.21 29.57
C ASP A 444 6.23 3.61 30.75
N SER A 445 5.71 2.38 30.61
CA SER A 445 4.82 1.76 31.60
C SER A 445 5.40 0.51 32.28
N ASP A 446 6.02 -0.39 31.51
CA ASP A 446 6.47 -1.70 31.98
C ASP A 446 7.65 -2.23 31.14
N VAL A 447 8.86 -1.77 31.46
CA VAL A 447 10.11 -2.22 30.83
C VAL A 447 10.40 -3.70 31.14
N ASP A 448 9.96 -4.20 32.30
CA ASP A 448 10.21 -5.57 32.73
C ASP A 448 9.41 -6.57 31.88
N LEU A 449 8.20 -6.21 31.45
CA LEU A 449 7.42 -7.00 30.50
C LEU A 449 8.16 -7.15 29.15
N ILE A 450 8.80 -6.08 28.67
CA ILE A 450 9.63 -6.13 27.45
C ILE A 450 10.80 -7.09 27.66
N LYS A 451 11.55 -6.95 28.76
CA LYS A 451 12.67 -7.86 29.08
C LYS A 451 12.21 -9.32 29.12
N HIS A 452 11.06 -9.59 29.72
CA HIS A 452 10.46 -10.92 29.75
C HIS A 452 10.13 -11.44 28.35
N TRP A 453 9.57 -10.63 27.46
CA TRP A 453 9.28 -11.04 26.08
C TRP A 453 10.56 -11.36 25.30
N ILE A 454 11.57 -10.50 25.39
CA ILE A 454 12.82 -10.72 24.67
C ILE A 454 13.54 -11.95 25.23
N SER A 455 13.50 -12.19 26.55
CA SER A 455 14.09 -13.39 27.17
C SER A 455 13.51 -14.70 26.64
N ARG A 456 12.25 -14.68 26.19
CA ARG A 456 11.59 -15.82 25.53
C ARG A 456 11.89 -15.93 24.04
N GLY A 457 12.25 -14.82 23.39
CA GLY A 457 12.34 -14.69 21.93
C GLY A 457 13.75 -14.76 21.33
N CYS A 458 14.78 -15.13 22.10
CA CYS A 458 16.20 -15.09 21.68
C CYS A 458 16.74 -13.71 21.24
N GLY A 459 15.94 -12.63 21.28
CA GLY A 459 16.32 -11.32 20.77
C GLY A 459 17.27 -10.52 21.68
N LEU A 460 17.52 -10.96 22.92
CA LEU A 460 18.31 -10.19 23.91
C LEU A 460 19.75 -10.03 23.46
N GLN A 461 20.25 -11.04 22.77
CA GLN A 461 21.63 -11.12 22.31
C GLN A 461 21.86 -10.36 21.00
N ARG A 462 20.80 -9.84 20.37
CA ARG A 462 20.96 -9.10 19.12
C ARG A 462 21.75 -7.82 19.37
N THR A 463 22.78 -7.63 18.55
CA THR A 463 23.77 -6.56 18.74
C THR A 463 23.55 -5.41 17.77
N TYR A 464 23.67 -4.18 18.28
CA TYR A 464 23.42 -2.96 17.52
C TYR A 464 24.58 -1.99 17.58
N TRP A 465 24.84 -1.34 16.46
CA TRP A 465 25.71 -0.17 16.39
C TRP A 465 24.87 1.11 16.45
N ILE A 466 25.05 1.90 17.49
CA ILE A 466 24.31 3.15 17.72
C ILE A 466 25.33 4.25 17.98
N CYS A 467 25.42 5.27 17.12
CA CYS A 467 26.53 6.25 17.22
C CYS A 467 26.60 6.96 18.58
N ALA A 468 25.46 7.18 19.25
CA ALA A 468 25.38 7.74 20.59
C ALA A 468 26.19 6.94 21.63
N PHE A 469 26.24 5.61 21.47
CA PHE A 469 26.92 4.70 22.38
C PHE A 469 28.30 4.27 21.89
N CYS A 470 28.42 3.98 20.60
CA CYS A 470 29.61 3.36 20.02
C CYS A 470 30.72 4.37 19.70
N VAL A 471 30.38 5.64 19.45
CA VAL A 471 31.40 6.68 19.28
C VAL A 471 31.87 7.17 20.64
N ASN A 472 33.18 7.34 20.81
CA ASN A 472 33.77 7.96 21.99
C ASN A 472 33.46 9.46 21.98
N GLN A 473 32.36 9.82 22.65
CA GLN A 473 31.90 11.21 22.76
C GLN A 473 32.94 12.13 23.41
N HIS A 474 33.87 11.57 24.20
CA HIS A 474 34.96 12.33 24.84
C HIS A 474 36.04 12.75 23.88
N LYS A 475 36.22 12.04 22.77
CA LYS A 475 37.15 12.43 21.69
C LYS A 475 36.54 13.38 20.67
N SER A 476 35.24 13.65 20.75
CA SER A 476 34.54 14.46 19.76
C SER A 476 33.82 15.66 20.37
N ILE A 477 32.76 15.43 21.16
CA ILE A 477 31.79 16.48 21.46
C ILE A 477 31.74 16.89 22.93
N CYS A 478 32.30 16.14 23.88
CA CYS A 478 32.02 16.32 25.33
C CYS A 478 32.36 17.69 25.94
N SER A 479 33.13 18.54 25.25
CA SER A 479 33.47 19.89 25.69
C SER A 479 32.97 20.87 24.62
N PRO A 480 31.68 21.25 24.65
CA PRO A 480 31.11 22.08 23.61
C PRO A 480 31.73 23.47 23.65
N THR A 481 32.02 24.01 22.46
CA THR A 481 32.56 25.36 22.27
C THR A 481 31.53 26.44 22.58
N VAL A 482 30.24 26.11 22.42
CA VAL A 482 29.09 26.96 22.75
C VAL A 482 28.32 26.32 23.89
N PRO A 483 27.93 27.07 24.94
CA PRO A 483 27.07 26.55 25.99
C PRO A 483 25.80 25.93 25.39
N GLN A 484 25.55 24.67 25.72
CA GLN A 484 24.34 23.97 25.31
C GLN A 484 23.36 23.92 26.49
N THR A 485 22.08 23.97 26.19
CA THR A 485 20.99 23.84 27.17
C THR A 485 20.23 22.55 26.91
N ASP A 486 19.77 21.91 27.97
CA ASP A 486 18.83 20.80 27.89
C ASP A 486 17.50 21.28 27.29
N SER A 487 16.98 20.54 26.31
CA SER A 487 15.80 20.96 25.54
C SER A 487 14.51 21.02 26.37
N VAL A 488 14.47 20.39 27.55
CA VAL A 488 13.27 20.24 28.38
C VAL A 488 13.27 21.21 29.56
N THR A 489 14.37 21.24 30.30
CA THR A 489 14.58 22.02 31.53
C THR A 489 15.19 23.39 31.26
N GLY A 490 15.85 23.58 30.11
CA GLY A 490 16.62 24.78 29.79
C GLY A 490 17.91 24.91 30.61
N ALA A 491 18.26 23.93 31.43
CA ALA A 491 19.47 23.96 32.25
C ALA A 491 20.71 23.87 31.36
N LEU A 492 21.77 24.60 31.74
CA LEU A 492 23.05 24.51 31.05
C LEU A 492 23.66 23.12 31.26
N VAL A 493 24.07 22.49 30.16
CA VAL A 493 24.81 21.23 30.20
C VAL A 493 26.19 21.50 30.79
N PRO A 494 26.60 20.81 31.87
CA PRO A 494 27.91 21.03 32.46
C PRO A 494 29.01 20.61 31.48
N PRO A 495 30.12 21.38 31.37
CA PRO A 495 31.25 20.99 30.53
C PRO A 495 31.90 19.71 31.09
N CYS A 496 32.27 18.77 30.21
CA CYS A 496 32.99 17.57 30.63
C CYS A 496 34.43 17.91 31.02
N GLY A 497 34.85 17.48 32.20
CA GLY A 497 36.20 17.65 32.76
C GLY A 497 37.18 16.51 32.45
N CYS A 498 36.88 15.61 31.52
CA CYS A 498 37.68 14.40 31.28
C CYS A 498 39.10 14.65 30.75
N GLY A 499 39.38 15.85 30.22
CA GLY A 499 40.69 16.19 29.65
C GLY A 499 41.04 15.46 28.35
N CYS A 500 40.17 14.61 27.82
CA CYS A 500 40.45 13.88 26.57
C CYS A 500 40.66 14.84 25.40
N PRO A 501 41.69 14.63 24.56
CA PRO A 501 41.90 15.43 23.36
C PRO A 501 40.71 15.31 22.41
N LYS A 502 40.34 16.42 21.79
CA LYS A 502 39.27 16.47 20.78
C LYS A 502 39.88 16.35 19.40
N PHE A 503 39.29 15.51 18.56
CA PHE A 503 39.70 15.31 17.19
C PHE A 503 38.56 15.72 16.25
N LEU A 504 38.77 16.82 15.54
CA LEU A 504 37.94 17.33 14.47
C LEU A 504 38.34 16.68 13.14
N ASN A 505 37.58 16.99 12.09
CA ASN A 505 37.71 16.35 10.77
C ASN A 505 39.08 16.49 10.11
N THR A 506 39.90 17.46 10.53
CA THR A 506 41.19 17.83 9.94
C THR A 506 42.35 17.72 10.92
N ASP A 507 42.14 17.18 12.11
CA ASP A 507 43.18 17.07 13.14
C ASP A 507 44.12 15.90 12.85
N ALA A 508 45.42 16.12 13.02
CA ALA A 508 46.44 15.10 12.78
C ALA A 508 46.30 13.90 13.75
N PRO A 509 46.73 12.68 13.34
CA PRO A 509 47.23 12.33 12.01
C PRO A 509 46.10 12.27 10.96
N CYS A 510 46.37 12.84 9.79
CA CYS A 510 45.44 12.84 8.66
C CYS A 510 45.85 11.83 7.60
N ARG A 511 44.87 11.35 6.84
CA ARG A 511 45.05 10.64 5.58
C ARG A 511 45.56 11.58 4.47
N GLU A 512 45.89 11.02 3.31
CA GLU A 512 46.26 11.77 2.11
C GLU A 512 45.18 12.78 1.66
N ASP A 513 43.91 12.49 1.94
CA ASP A 513 42.77 13.37 1.65
C ASP A 513 42.52 14.45 2.72
N GLY A 514 43.41 14.58 3.70
CA GLY A 514 43.30 15.55 4.80
C GLY A 514 42.33 15.15 5.92
N SER A 515 41.69 13.97 5.83
CA SER A 515 40.78 13.47 6.87
C SER A 515 41.53 12.99 8.10
N SER A 516 41.14 13.47 9.27
CA SER A 516 41.63 12.95 10.55
C SER A 516 41.34 11.47 10.72
N ILE A 517 42.36 10.69 11.08
CA ILE A 517 42.25 9.27 11.44
C ILE A 517 41.63 9.11 12.84
N GLN A 518 41.68 10.14 13.68
CA GLN A 518 41.19 10.09 15.07
C GLN A 518 39.75 10.61 15.22
N CYS A 519 39.19 11.27 14.20
CA CYS A 519 37.80 11.75 14.21
C CYS A 519 36.81 10.60 14.00
N GLU A 520 36.38 9.96 15.09
CA GLU A 520 35.41 8.86 15.06
C GLU A 520 34.06 9.25 14.42
N MET A 521 33.65 10.51 14.53
CA MET A 521 32.40 10.98 13.95
C MET A 521 32.42 10.98 12.40
N LYS A 522 33.60 11.17 11.80
CA LYS A 522 33.79 11.04 10.35
C LYS A 522 33.86 9.56 9.95
N LEU A 523 34.57 8.75 10.74
CA LEU A 523 34.69 7.29 10.54
C LEU A 523 33.33 6.58 10.58
N CYS A 524 32.41 7.01 11.43
CA CYS A 524 31.04 6.52 11.47
C CYS A 524 30.36 6.51 10.08
N ARG A 525 30.62 7.52 9.23
CA ARG A 525 30.04 7.57 7.88
C ARG A 525 30.55 6.46 6.98
N PHE A 526 31.77 5.98 7.21
CA PHE A 526 32.34 4.85 6.47
C PHE A 526 31.77 3.52 6.94
N LEU A 527 31.47 3.36 8.24
CA LEU A 527 30.84 2.15 8.77
C LEU A 527 29.48 1.86 8.16
N VAL A 528 28.67 2.90 7.90
CA VAL A 528 27.37 2.78 7.22
C VAL A 528 27.48 2.08 5.87
N ILE A 529 28.63 2.20 5.20
CA ILE A 529 28.85 1.64 3.86
C ILE A 529 29.44 0.23 3.95
N CYS A 530 30.17 -0.08 5.02
CA CYS A 530 30.82 -1.37 5.24
C CYS A 530 29.86 -2.45 5.78
N MET A 531 28.87 -2.06 6.59
CA MET A 531 27.82 -2.96 7.12
C MET A 531 26.66 -3.06 6.14
#